data_AF-A0A9D7SSD0-F1
#
_entry.id   AF-A0A9D7SSD0-F1
#
_cell.length_a   1.000
_cell.length_b   1.000
_cell.length_c   1.000
_cell.angle_alpha   90.00
_cell.angle_beta   90.00
_cell.angle_gamma   90.00
#
_symmetry.space_group_name_H-M   'P 1'
#
loop_
_entity.id
_entity.type
_entity.pdbx_description
1 polymer ?
#
loop_
_entity_poly.entity_id
_entity_poly.type
_entity_poly.pdbx_seq_one_letter_code
_entity_poly.pdbx_strand_id
1 'polypeptide(L)'
;MDRFGTTHSIKIFFGEFFDHSHIPQWIIYSLPGALWMLALMLCVMMIWDFKLDSRSLPWIIGAFCVGLLFEIGQGMHCIKGTFDVIDLLFILIGASIPVLFTVLKFRFGKSK
;
A
#
# COMPACT_ATOMS: atom_id res chain seq x y z
N MET A 1 26.24 -3.92 10.06
CA MET A 1 27.20 -3.29 9.13
C MET A 1 27.02 -3.94 7.78
N ASP A 2 26.17 -3.36 6.93
CA ASP A 2 26.01 -3.79 5.54
C ASP A 2 26.73 -2.78 4.64
N ARG A 3 27.65 -3.28 3.81
CA ARG A 3 28.73 -2.52 3.16
C ARG A 3 28.30 -1.72 1.91
N PHE A 4 27.00 -1.49 1.73
CA PHE A 4 26.47 -0.60 0.69
C PHE A 4 25.31 0.21 1.28
N GLY A 5 25.58 1.46 1.61
CA GLY A 5 24.65 2.44 2.20
C GLY A 5 23.59 2.94 1.22
N THR A 6 23.01 2.06 0.40
CA THR A 6 22.08 2.41 -0.68
C THR A 6 20.69 2.80 -0.17
N THR A 7 20.19 2.16 0.89
CA THR A 7 18.90 2.56 1.50
C THR A 7 18.99 3.92 2.20
N HIS A 8 20.12 4.24 2.81
CA HIS A 8 20.35 5.56 3.41
C HIS A 8 20.50 6.62 2.32
N SER A 9 21.16 6.30 1.21
CA SER A 9 21.37 7.23 0.10
C SER A 9 20.08 7.58 -0.65
N ILE A 10 19.13 6.64 -0.79
CA ILE A 10 17.84 6.91 -1.44
C ILE A 10 16.96 7.80 -0.55
N LYS A 11 16.89 7.53 0.76
CA LYS A 11 16.17 8.39 1.71
C LYS A 11 16.81 9.77 1.84
N ILE A 12 18.13 9.87 1.83
CA ILE A 12 18.84 11.16 1.80
C ILE A 12 18.59 11.88 0.47
N PHE A 13 18.65 11.20 -0.67
CA PHE A 13 18.47 11.85 -1.97
C PHE A 13 17.05 12.41 -2.16
N PHE A 14 16.02 11.61 -1.85
CA PHE A 14 14.64 12.10 -1.90
C PHE A 14 14.33 13.07 -0.76
N GLY A 15 14.86 12.85 0.44
CA GLY A 15 14.75 13.76 1.57
C GLY A 15 15.33 15.13 1.27
N GLU A 16 16.58 15.21 0.83
CA GLU A 16 17.28 16.47 0.52
C GLU A 16 16.66 17.22 -0.67
N PHE A 17 16.16 16.52 -1.70
CA PHE A 17 15.48 17.17 -2.82
C PHE A 17 14.16 17.84 -2.39
N PHE A 18 13.44 17.24 -1.43
CA PHE A 18 12.14 17.74 -0.99
C PHE A 18 12.16 18.53 0.33
N ASP A 19 13.26 18.51 1.10
CA ASP A 19 13.39 19.23 2.38
C ASP A 19 13.29 20.75 2.20
N HIS A 20 13.70 21.25 1.04
CA HIS A 20 13.54 22.67 0.67
C HIS A 20 12.09 23.09 0.42
N SER A 21 11.14 22.17 0.43
CA SER A 21 9.75 22.38 -0.02
C SER A 21 8.70 22.36 1.10
N HIS A 22 9.09 22.28 2.39
CA HIS A 22 8.15 22.13 3.52
C HIS A 22 7.15 20.97 3.36
N ILE A 23 7.49 19.95 2.57
CA ILE A 23 6.60 18.82 2.31
C ILE A 23 6.63 17.87 3.51
N PRO A 24 5.47 17.47 4.05
CA PRO A 24 5.42 16.48 5.12
C PRO A 24 6.11 15.17 4.75
N GLN A 25 6.90 14.61 5.68
CA GLN A 25 7.68 13.39 5.45
C GLN A 25 6.84 12.18 5.01
N TRP A 26 5.59 12.06 5.50
CA TRP A 26 4.68 10.98 5.12
C TRP A 26 4.29 11.01 3.63
N ILE A 27 4.33 12.17 2.97
CA ILE A 27 4.09 12.27 1.52
C ILE A 27 5.24 11.65 0.74
N ILE A 28 6.46 11.78 1.25
CA ILE A 28 7.68 11.32 0.57
C ILE A 28 7.87 9.83 0.82
N TYR A 29 7.64 9.36 2.05
CA TYR A 29 7.99 8.01 2.46
C TYR A 29 6.81 7.03 2.48
N SER A 30 5.61 7.45 2.90
CA SER A 30 4.46 6.54 3.12
C SER A 30 3.47 6.52 1.97
N LEU A 31 3.20 7.68 1.38
CA LEU A 31 2.22 7.84 0.30
C LEU A 31 2.54 6.99 -0.95
N PRO A 32 3.80 6.90 -1.44
CA PRO A 32 4.10 6.06 -2.60
C PRO A 32 3.75 4.58 -2.37
N GLY A 33 3.96 4.07 -1.16
CA GLY A 33 3.60 2.71 -0.76
C GLY A 33 2.08 2.49 -0.77
N ALA A 34 1.31 3.43 -0.22
CA ALA A 34 -0.15 3.39 -0.29
C ALA A 34 -0.68 3.41 -1.73
N LEU A 35 -0.10 4.25 -2.60
CA LEU A 35 -0.51 4.36 -4.00
C LEU A 35 -0.18 3.08 -4.77
N TRP A 36 0.96 2.46 -4.48
CA TRP A 36 1.30 1.15 -5.04
C TRP A 36 0.29 0.07 -4.65
N MET A 37 -0.08 0.02 -3.36
CA MET A 37 -1.11 -0.92 -2.89
C MET A 37 -2.49 -0.66 -3.46
N LEU A 38 -2.87 0.62 -3.59
CA LEU A 38 -4.10 1.03 -4.25
C LEU A 38 -4.12 0.55 -5.71
N ALA A 39 -3.04 0.77 -6.46
CA ALA A 39 -2.93 0.35 -7.84
C ALA A 39 -3.02 -1.17 -7.98
N LEU A 40 -2.31 -1.93 -7.12
CA LEU A 40 -2.36 -3.39 -7.09
C LEU A 40 -3.80 -3.88 -6.87
N MET A 41 -4.49 -3.34 -5.87
CA MET A 41 -5.86 -3.74 -5.56
C MET A 41 -6.82 -3.37 -6.69
N LEU A 42 -6.68 -2.19 -7.30
CA LEU A 42 -7.47 -1.82 -8.48
C LEU A 42 -7.25 -2.78 -9.66
N CYS A 43 -6.00 -3.16 -9.94
CA CYS A 43 -5.69 -4.12 -11.00
C CYS A 43 -6.36 -5.47 -10.75
N VAL A 44 -6.23 -6.01 -9.52
CA VAL A 44 -6.88 -7.28 -9.16
C VAL A 44 -8.39 -7.17 -9.28
N MET A 45 -9.00 -6.11 -8.76
CA MET A 45 -10.44 -5.91 -8.87
C MET A 45 -10.92 -5.73 -10.31
N MET A 46 -10.13 -5.06 -11.17
CA MET A 46 -10.45 -4.86 -12.57
C MET A 46 -10.47 -6.18 -13.35
N ILE A 47 -9.53 -7.09 -13.08
CA ILE A 47 -9.53 -8.45 -13.67
C ILE A 47 -10.82 -9.20 -13.34
N TRP A 48 -11.37 -8.96 -12.15
CA TRP A 48 -12.61 -9.57 -11.67
C TRP A 48 -13.84 -8.68 -11.85
N ASP A 49 -13.78 -7.67 -12.72
CA ASP A 49 -14.92 -6.78 -13.06
C ASP A 49 -15.57 -6.14 -11.81
N PHE A 50 -14.76 -5.83 -10.80
CA PHE A 50 -15.20 -5.32 -9.50
C PHE A 50 -16.30 -6.18 -8.85
N LYS A 51 -16.25 -7.50 -9.02
CA LYS A 51 -17.14 -8.45 -8.35
C LYS A 51 -16.45 -9.12 -7.17
N LEU A 52 -17.16 -9.22 -6.06
CA LEU A 52 -16.71 -9.89 -4.83
C LEU A 52 -17.32 -11.29 -4.77
N ASP A 53 -16.82 -12.18 -5.63
CA ASP A 53 -17.26 -13.57 -5.72
C ASP A 53 -16.25 -14.49 -5.03
N SER A 54 -16.66 -15.73 -4.73
CA SER A 54 -15.79 -16.74 -4.12
C SER A 54 -14.52 -17.03 -4.96
N ARG A 55 -14.54 -16.71 -6.26
CA ARG A 55 -13.38 -16.85 -7.16
C ARG A 55 -12.42 -15.67 -7.10
N SER A 56 -12.91 -14.45 -6.88
CA SER A 56 -12.07 -13.24 -6.82
C SER A 56 -11.51 -13.01 -5.41
N LEU A 57 -12.23 -13.45 -4.37
CA LEU A 57 -11.86 -13.23 -2.97
C LEU A 57 -10.44 -13.71 -2.60
N PRO A 58 -9.96 -14.91 -3.02
CA PRO A 58 -8.59 -15.33 -2.71
C PRO A 58 -7.53 -14.41 -3.32
N TRP A 59 -7.77 -13.84 -4.50
CA TRP A 59 -6.83 -12.93 -5.17
C TRP A 59 -6.80 -11.56 -4.50
N ILE A 60 -7.96 -11.06 -4.09
CA ILE A 60 -8.10 -9.80 -3.36
C ILE A 60 -7.41 -9.91 -1.99
N ILE A 61 -7.66 -11.00 -1.25
CA ILE A 61 -6.99 -11.28 0.02
C ILE A 61 -5.49 -11.45 -0.20
N GLY A 62 -5.08 -12.21 -1.21
CA GLY A 62 -3.67 -12.41 -1.55
C GLY A 62 -2.94 -11.10 -1.81
N ALA A 63 -3.53 -10.22 -2.62
CA ALA A 63 -2.97 -8.89 -2.88
C ALA A 63 -2.86 -8.04 -1.61
N PHE A 64 -3.90 -8.03 -0.77
CA PHE A 64 -3.85 -7.35 0.53
C PHE A 64 -2.74 -7.92 1.43
N CYS A 65 -2.61 -9.24 1.51
CA CYS A 65 -1.59 -9.92 2.30
C CYS A 65 -0.18 -9.59 1.82
N VAL A 66 0.05 -9.39 0.51
CA VAL A 66 1.38 -8.99 0.00
C VAL A 66 1.84 -7.70 0.68
N GLY A 67 1.04 -6.62 0.63
CA GLY A 67 1.40 -5.35 1.27
C GLY A 67 1.61 -5.46 2.78
N LEU A 68 0.74 -6.21 3.45
CA LEU A 68 0.82 -6.41 4.90
C LEU A 68 2.05 -7.22 5.32
N LEU A 69 2.39 -8.28 4.57
CA LEU A 69 3.54 -9.13 4.84
C LEU A 69 4.87 -8.40 4.59
N PHE A 70 4.91 -7.42 3.68
CA PHE A 70 6.08 -6.56 3.50
C PHE A 70 6.39 -5.76 4.77
N GLU A 71 5.39 -5.10 5.36
CA GLU A 71 5.55 -4.33 6.60
C GLU A 71 5.84 -5.21 7.81
N ILE A 72 5.08 -6.31 7.98
CA ILE A 72 5.32 -7.27 9.06
C ILE A 72 6.72 -7.90 8.94
N GLY A 73 7.14 -8.22 7.72
CA GLY A 73 8.47 -8.77 7.44
C GLY A 73 9.60 -7.80 7.79
N GLN A 74 9.37 -6.49 7.66
CA GLN A 74 10.31 -5.47 8.15
C GLN A 74 10.34 -5.42 9.68
N GLY A 75 9.17 -5.47 10.34
CA GLY A 75 9.07 -5.50 11.82
C GLY A 75 9.71 -6.74 12.46
N MET A 76 9.69 -7.88 11.76
CA MET A 76 10.37 -9.11 12.18
C MET A 76 11.86 -9.16 11.80
N HIS A 77 12.42 -8.08 11.25
CA HIS A 77 13.77 -8.01 10.69
C HIS A 77 14.09 -9.07 9.61
N CYS A 78 13.05 -9.69 9.01
CA CYS A 78 13.21 -10.64 7.91
C CYS A 78 13.47 -9.93 6.58
N ILE A 79 12.92 -8.71 6.43
CA ILE A 79 13.08 -7.85 5.26
C ILE A 79 13.84 -6.59 5.69
N LYS A 80 14.78 -6.14 4.87
CA LYS A 80 15.49 -4.87 5.12
C LYS A 80 14.50 -3.71 4.95
N GLY A 81 14.23 -2.98 6.04
CA GLY A 81 13.35 -1.82 6.06
C GLY A 81 13.19 -1.27 7.48
N THR A 82 12.38 -0.24 7.62
CA THR A 82 12.02 0.33 8.93
C THR A 82 10.53 0.13 9.10
N PHE A 83 10.13 -0.66 10.09
CA PHE A 83 8.72 -0.77 10.42
C PHE A 83 8.20 0.59 10.89
N ASP A 84 7.30 1.18 10.12
CA ASP A 84 6.59 2.41 10.47
C ASP A 84 5.09 2.14 10.51
N VAL A 85 4.47 2.53 11.62
CA VAL A 85 3.02 2.39 11.80
C VAL A 85 2.26 3.26 10.80
N ILE A 86 2.84 4.40 10.38
CA ILE A 86 2.24 5.26 9.36
C ILE A 86 2.21 4.52 8.00
N ASP A 87 3.30 3.86 7.62
CA ASP A 87 3.36 3.09 6.37
C ASP A 87 2.33 1.95 6.36
N LEU A 88 2.19 1.26 7.50
CA LEU A 88 1.17 0.23 7.69
C LEU A 88 -0.25 0.78 7.53
N LEU A 89 -0.57 1.91 8.18
CA LEU A 89 -1.89 2.55 8.06
C LEU A 89 -2.18 2.98 6.61
N PHE A 90 -1.19 3.53 5.92
CA PHE A 90 -1.29 3.98 4.54
C PHE A 90 -1.52 2.80 3.57
N ILE A 91 -0.82 1.68 3.76
CA ILE A 91 -1.05 0.43 3.02
C ILE A 91 -2.47 -0.11 3.27
N LEU A 92 -2.94 -0.11 4.52
CA LEU A 92 -4.30 -0.56 4.86
C LEU A 92 -5.37 0.32 4.19
N ILE A 93 -5.17 1.64 4.19
CA ILE A 93 -6.07 2.59 3.51
C ILE A 93 -6.07 2.34 2.00
N GLY A 94 -4.90 2.31 1.38
CA GLY A 94 -4.75 2.08 -0.06
C GLY A 94 -5.41 0.78 -0.50
N ALA A 95 -5.25 -0.28 0.29
CA ALA A 95 -5.84 -1.57 -0.06
C ALA A 95 -7.35 -1.64 0.17
N SER A 96 -7.89 -0.88 1.14
CA SER A 96 -9.32 -0.89 1.48
C SER A 96 -10.17 -0.07 0.50
N ILE A 97 -9.64 1.00 -0.09
CA ILE A 97 -10.39 1.92 -0.97
C ILE A 97 -11.14 1.20 -2.10
N PRO A 98 -10.51 0.33 -2.92
CA PRO A 98 -11.20 -0.33 -4.04
C PRO A 98 -12.32 -1.28 -3.59
N VAL A 99 -12.09 -1.96 -2.47
CA VAL A 99 -13.08 -2.87 -1.87
C VAL A 99 -14.28 -2.09 -1.34
N LEU A 100 -14.03 -1.02 -0.59
CA LEU A 100 -15.07 -0.13 -0.09
C LEU A 100 -15.90 0.48 -1.22
N PHE A 101 -15.24 0.98 -2.27
CA PHE A 101 -15.92 1.51 -3.46
C PHE A 101 -16.88 0.49 -4.07
N THR A 102 -16.44 -0.77 -4.18
CA THR A 102 -17.23 -1.85 -4.75
C THR A 102 -18.44 -2.21 -3.86
N VAL A 103 -18.24 -2.29 -2.55
CA VAL A 103 -19.31 -2.55 -1.58
C VAL A 103 -20.35 -1.43 -1.59
N LEU A 104 -19.90 -0.16 -1.65
CA LEU A 104 -20.79 0.99 -1.73
C LEU A 104 -21.59 0.98 -3.04
N LYS A 105 -20.93 0.75 -4.18
CA LYS A 105 -21.60 0.61 -5.48
C LYS A 105 -22.68 -0.46 -5.46
N PHE A 106 -22.39 -1.62 -4.87
CA PHE A 106 -23.36 -2.71 -4.73
C PHE A 106 -24.54 -2.32 -3.83
N ARG A 107 -24.27 -1.66 -2.70
CA ARG A 107 -25.31 -1.21 -1.76
C ARG A 107 -26.26 -0.18 -2.36
N PHE A 108 -25.73 0.81 -3.09
CA PHE A 108 -26.55 1.84 -3.75
C PHE A 108 -27.20 1.34 -5.05
N GLY A 109 -26.58 0.38 -5.74
CA GLY A 109 -27.14 -0.24 -6.96
C GLY A 109 -28.37 -1.11 -6.72
N LYS A 110 -28.59 -1.61 -5.50
CA LYS A 110 -29.80 -2.36 -5.11
C LYS A 110 -31.00 -1.49 -4.72
N SER A 111 -30.85 -0.16 -4.68
CA SER A 111 -31.94 0.77 -4.36
C SER A 111 -32.68 1.24 -5.61
N LYS A 112 -33.14 0.31 -6.46
CA LYS A 112 -34.17 0.52 -7.49
C LYS A 112 -34.91 -0.79 -7.72
#